data_AF-A0A843JKZ1-F1
#
_entry.id   AF-A0A843JKZ1-F1
#
_cell.length_a   1.000
_cell.length_b   1.000
_cell.length_c   1.000
_cell.angle_alpha   90.00
_cell.angle_beta   90.00
_cell.angle_gamma   90.00
#
_symmetry.space_group_name_H-M   'P 1'
#
loop_
_entity.id
_entity.type
_entity.pdbx_description
1 polymer ?
#
loop_
_entity_poly.entity_id
_entity_poly.type
_entity_poly.pdbx_seq_one_letter_code
_entity_poly.pdbx_strand_id
1 'polypeptide(L)' 'MKYKEIKNMSDEERNKKLNDLKIELLKSRTKSSKTGSSNTREIKRTIAKILTFNTSKKGIEKK' A
#
# COMPACT_ATOMS: atom_id res chain seq x y z
N MET A 1 -0.39 6.78 -5.78
CA MET A 1 0.05 7.37 -4.48
C MET A 1 1.46 7.93 -4.58
N LYS A 2 1.62 9.20 -4.17
CA LYS A 2 2.90 9.93 -4.12
C LYS A 2 3.55 9.76 -2.75
N TYR A 3 4.88 9.85 -2.69
CA TYR A 3 5.63 9.68 -1.45
C TYR A 3 5.27 10.72 -0.38
N LYS A 4 5.04 11.98 -0.79
CA LYS A 4 4.63 13.07 0.12
C LYS A 4 3.32 12.75 0.86
N GLU A 5 2.38 12.08 0.21
CA GLU A 5 1.11 11.67 0.83
C GLU A 5 1.34 10.64 1.93
N ILE A 6 2.23 9.67 1.71
CA ILE A 6 2.59 8.64 2.69
C ILE A 6 3.30 9.29 3.90
N LYS A 7 4.18 10.26 3.63
CA LYS A 7 4.91 10.99 4.68
C LYS A 7 3.99 11.80 5.60
N ASN A 8 2.94 12.40 5.04
CA ASN A 8 2.01 13.23 5.80
C ASN A 8 0.97 12.41 6.60
N MET A 9 0.90 11.09 6.38
CA MET A 9 -0.03 10.22 7.10
C MET A 9 0.55 9.75 8.44
N SER A 10 -0.32 9.70 9.46
CA SER A 10 0.00 9.06 10.74
C SER A 10 0.26 7.56 10.56
N ASP A 11 0.89 6.92 11.55
CA ASP A 11 1.12 5.47 11.52
C ASP A 11 -0.20 4.68 11.45
N GLU A 12 -1.24 5.17 12.13
CA GLU A 12 -2.59 4.59 12.10
C GLU A 12 -3.24 4.73 10.73
N GLU A 13 -3.17 5.91 10.12
CA GLU A 13 -3.72 6.17 8.79
C GLU A 13 -3.04 5.30 7.73
N ARG A 14 -1.71 5.15 7.82
CA ARG A 14 -0.93 4.27 6.94
C ARG A 14 -1.37 2.82 7.09
N ASN A 15 -1.58 2.34 8.32
CA ASN A 15 -2.02 0.97 8.59
C ASN A 15 -3.46 0.73 8.09
N LYS A 16 -4.37 1.67 8.33
CA LYS A 16 -5.75 1.59 7.83
C LYS A 16 -5.79 1.52 6.31
N LYS A 17 -5.06 2.43 5.64
CA LYS A 17 -4.94 2.45 4.18
C LYS A 17 -4.33 1.17 3.62
N LEU A 18 -3.35 0.60 4.31
CA LEU A 18 -2.71 -0.65 3.92
C LEU A 18 -3.67 -1.84 4.02
N ASN A 19 -4.53 -1.89 5.02
CA ASN A 19 -5.59 -2.90 5.15
C ASN A 19 -6.64 -2.76 4.04
N ASP A 20 -7.08 -1.54 3.76
CA ASP A 20 -8.04 -1.27 2.68
C ASP A 20 -7.49 -1.74 1.32
N LEU A 21 -6.23 -1.41 1.01
CA LEU A 21 -5.56 -1.82 -0.22
C LEU A 21 -5.38 -3.34 -0.32
N LYS A 22 -5.17 -4.05 0.80
CA LYS A 22 -5.10 -5.53 0.82
C LYS A 22 -6.46 -6.16 0.50
N ILE A 23 -7.55 -5.61 1.06
CA ILE A 23 -8.91 -6.09 0.78
C ILE A 23 -9.26 -5.83 -0.69
N GLU A 24 -8.92 -4.66 -1.22
CA GLU A 24 -9.11 -4.32 -2.62
C GLU A 24 -8.31 -5.24 -3.55
N LEU A 25 -7.06 -5.56 -3.18
CA LEU A 25 -6.23 -6.51 -3.90
C LEU A 25 -6.88 -7.90 -3.96
N LEU A 26 -7.47 -8.37 -2.85
CA LEU A 26 -8.15 -9.65 -2.78
C LEU A 26 -9.38 -9.67 -3.70
N LYS A 27 -10.21 -8.61 -3.63
CA LYS A 27 -11.37 -8.43 -4.52
C LYS A 27 -10.97 -8.34 -6.00
N SER A 28 -9.84 -7.71 -6.31
CA SER A 28 -9.32 -7.63 -7.67
C SER A 28 -8.83 -8.98 -8.17
N ARG A 29 -8.18 -9.78 -7.29
CA ARG A 29 -7.70 -11.12 -7.64
C ARG A 29 -8.85 -12.09 -7.92
N THR A 30 -9.94 -12.02 -7.17
CA THR A 30 -11.11 -12.89 -7.38
C THR A 30 -11.90 -12.51 -8.65
N LYS A 31 -11.88 -11.24 -9.06
CA LYS A 31 -12.51 -10.74 -10.30
C LYS A 31 -11.65 -10.91 -11.55
N SER A 32 -10.37 -11.27 -11.42
CA SER A 32 -9.38 -11.33 -12.50
C SER A 32 -9.65 -12.40 -13.57
N SER A 33 -10.73 -13.19 -13.48
CA SER A 33 -11.11 -14.16 -14.51
C SER A 33 -11.71 -13.50 -15.77
N LYS A 34 -12.13 -12.24 -15.70
CA LYS A 34 -12.63 -11.46 -16.85
C LYS A 34 -12.01 -10.06 -16.84
N THR A 35 -11.03 -9.84 -17.73
CA THR A 35 -10.55 -8.51 -18.18
C THR A 35 -9.64 -7.71 -17.23
N GLY A 36 -8.35 -7.62 -17.58
CA GLY A 36 -7.49 -6.46 -17.30
C GLY A 36 -6.71 -6.43 -15.96
N SER A 37 -5.45 -6.88 -15.98
CA SER A 37 -4.52 -6.98 -14.84
C SER A 37 -3.90 -5.66 -14.33
N SER A 38 -4.30 -4.50 -14.86
CA SER A 38 -3.67 -3.21 -14.58
C SER A 38 -3.87 -2.76 -13.11
N ASN A 39 -5.09 -2.89 -12.59
CA ASN A 39 -5.44 -2.41 -11.24
C ASN A 39 -4.68 -3.15 -10.14
N THR A 40 -4.47 -4.46 -10.31
CA THR A 40 -3.73 -5.29 -9.36
C THR A 40 -2.27 -4.83 -9.22
N ARG A 41 -1.64 -4.43 -10.34
CA ARG A 41 -0.24 -3.97 -10.36
C ARG A 41 -0.08 -2.65 -9.61
N GLU A 42 -1.01 -1.72 -9.78
CA GLU A 42 -0.98 -0.42 -9.11
C GLU A 42 -1.24 -0.53 -7.60
N ILE A 43 -2.19 -1.38 -7.19
CA ILE A 43 -2.46 -1.67 -5.78
C ILE A 43 -1.21 -2.26 -5.11
N LYS A 44 -0.57 -3.26 -5.74
CA LYS A 44 0.69 -3.86 -5.25
C LYS A 44 1.81 -2.82 -5.12
N ARG A 45 1.98 -1.95 -6.12
CA ARG A 45 2.97 -0.86 -6.08
C ARG A 45 2.70 0.12 -4.95
N THR A 46 1.44 0.43 -4.67
CA THR A 46 1.06 1.34 -3.59
C THR A 46 1.35 0.72 -2.23
N ILE A 47 0.99 -0.55 -2.02
CA ILE A 47 1.32 -1.30 -0.79
C ILE A 47 2.84 -1.33 -0.56
N ALA A 48 3.62 -1.63 -1.60
CA ALA A 48 5.07 -1.67 -1.51
C ALA A 48 5.67 -0.33 -1.05
N LYS A 49 5.19 0.80 -1.60
CA LYS A 49 5.65 2.14 -1.20
C LYS A 49 5.37 2.44 0.28
N ILE A 50 4.18 2.08 0.78
CA ILE A 50 3.81 2.28 2.19
C ILE A 50 4.71 1.42 3.09
N LEU A 51 4.93 0.16 2.72
CA LEU A 51 5.80 -0.75 3.48
C LEU A 51 7.25 -0.25 3.52
N THR A 52 7.80 0.18 2.38
CA THR A 52 9.15 0.76 2.31
C THR A 52 9.28 1.99 3.22
N PHE A 53 8.29 2.88 3.20
CA PHE A 53 8.29 4.05 4.09
C PHE A 53 8.31 3.63 5.56
N ASN A 54 7.42 2.70 5.96
CA ASN A 54 7.35 2.21 7.33
C ASN A 54 8.66 1.56 7.79
N THR A 55 9.30 0.76 6.95
CA THR A 55 10.60 0.15 7.24
C THR A 55 11.71 1.20 7.37
N SER A 56 11.73 2.21 6.48
CA SER A 56 12.71 3.30 6.57
C SER A 56 12.56 4.14 7.84
N LYS A 57 11.33 4.40 8.29
CA LYS A 57 11.05 5.16 9.53
C LYS A 57 11.56 4.40 10.77
N LYS A 58 11.29 3.09 10.84
CA LYS A 58 11.78 2.21 11.92
C LYS A 58 13.31 2.10 11.99
N GLY A 59 14.01 2.21 10.86
CA GLY A 59 15.48 2.21 10.83
C GLY A 59 16.10 3.49 11.38
N ILE A 60 15.34 4.59 11.41
CA ILE A 60 15.78 5.90 11.94
C ILE A 60 15.48 5.99 13.45
N GLU A 61 14.35 5.45 13.92
CA GLU A 61 14.00 5.44 15.36
C GLU A 61 14.87 4.50 16.21
N LYS A 62 15.57 3.55 15.59
CA LYS A 62 16.46 2.59 16.29
C LYS A 62 17.92 3.03 16.37
N LYS A 63 18.25 4.23 15.90
CA LYS A 63 19.62 4.76 15.83
C LYS A 63 19.76 5.95 16.75
#